data_AF-A0A1G8V3V0-F1
#
_entry.id   AF-A0A1G8V3V0-F1
#
_cell.length_a   1.000
_cell.length_b   1.000
_cell.length_c   1.000
_cell.angle_alpha   90.00
_cell.angle_beta   90.00
_cell.angle_gamma   90.00
#
_symmetry.space_group_name_H-M   'P 1'
#
loop_
_entity.id
_entity.type
_entity.pdbx_description
1 polymer ?
#
loop_
_entity_poly.entity_id
_entity_poly.type
_entity_poly.pdbx_seq_one_letter_code
_entity_poly.pdbx_strand_id
1 'polypeptide(L)' 'MQENWINTRVMECSAVNGERYTVIEQGDGTQPRYVLGNGRKVARNGDGSFTVPGTEAVLWITAP' A
#
# COMPACT_ATOMS: atom_id res chain seq x y z
N MET A 1 0.16 -0.36 24.41
CA MET A 1 0.73 0.84 23.75
C MET A 1 0.03 0.97 22.41
N GLN A 2 -0.52 2.14 22.07
CA GLN A 2 -1.02 2.36 20.70
C GLN A 2 0.19 2.38 19.77
N GLU A 3 0.25 1.49 18.80
CA GLU A 3 1.28 1.52 17.76
C GLU A 3 1.17 2.87 17.03
N ASN A 4 2.20 3.71 17.14
CA ASN A 4 2.22 5.02 16.50
C ASN A 4 2.68 4.87 15.06
N TRP A 5 1.74 4.51 14.19
CA TRP A 5 1.99 4.36 12.77
C TRP A 5 2.19 5.72 12.10
N ILE A 6 3.40 6.01 11.66
CA ILE A 6 3.73 7.23 10.93
C ILE A 6 3.85 6.94 9.44
N ASN A 7 3.40 7.86 8.59
CA ASN A 7 3.57 7.73 7.14
C ASN A 7 5.04 7.95 6.78
N THR A 8 5.66 6.96 6.13
CA THR A 8 7.07 7.02 5.69
C THR A 8 7.20 7.28 4.19
N ARG A 9 6.24 6.80 3.39
CA ARG A 9 6.24 6.96 1.93
C ARG A 9 4.83 6.96 1.36
N VAL A 10 4.59 7.77 0.34
CA VAL A 10 3.37 7.75 -0.47
C VAL A 10 3.72 7.30 -1.88
N MET A 11 2.96 6.35 -2.41
CA MET A 11 3.15 5.74 -3.73
C MET A 11 1.83 5.78 -4.47
N GLU A 12 1.85 6.33 -5.68
CA GLU A 12 0.73 6.17 -6.61
C GLU A 12 0.89 4.82 -7.29
N CYS A 13 -0.18 4.04 -7.29
CA CYS A 13 -0.24 2.72 -7.89
C CYS A 13 -1.42 2.62 -8.84
N SER A 14 -1.28 1.80 -9.87
CA SER A 14 -2.37 1.51 -10.81
C SER A 14 -2.68 0.02 -10.80
N ALA A 15 -3.97 -0.31 -10.83
CA ALA A 15 -4.45 -1.66 -11.02
C ALA A 15 -4.44 -2.02 -12.52
N VAL A 16 -4.53 -3.32 -12.83
CA VAL A 16 -4.56 -3.82 -14.23
C VAL A 16 -5.74 -3.26 -15.03
N ASN A 17 -6.85 -2.92 -14.36
CA ASN A 17 -8.03 -2.29 -14.96
C ASN A 17 -7.87 -0.77 -15.21
N GLY A 18 -6.70 -0.19 -14.88
CA GLY A 18 -6.42 1.25 -15.04
C GLY A 18 -6.86 2.14 -13.88
N GLU A 19 -7.49 1.59 -12.83
CA GLU A 19 -7.83 2.35 -11.63
C GLU A 19 -6.56 2.77 -10.86
N ARG A 20 -6.55 4.02 -10.38
CA ARG A 20 -5.45 4.56 -9.58
C ARG A 20 -5.75 4.47 -8.10
N TYR A 21 -4.75 4.06 -7.35
CA TYR A 21 -4.79 3.88 -5.90
C TYR A 21 -3.57 4.56 -5.28
N THR A 22 -3.76 5.17 -4.11
CA THR A 22 -2.65 5.70 -3.32
C THR A 22 -2.30 4.69 -2.24
N VAL A 23 -1.11 4.11 -2.30
CA VAL A 23 -0.55 3.25 -1.25
C VAL A 23 0.40 4.08 -0.39
N ILE A 24 0.20 4.02 0.92
CA ILE A 24 0.98 4.71 1.94
C ILE A 24 1.73 3.62 2.72
N GLU A 25 3.05 3.70 2.72
CA GLU A 25 3.87 2.96 3.66
C GLU A 25 3.83 3.66 5.02
N GLN A 26 3.57 2.89 6.06
CA GLN A 26 3.60 3.35 7.44
C GLN A 26 4.57 2.50 8.24
N GLY A 27 5.34 3.14 9.13
CA GLY A 27 6.22 2.47 10.06
C GLY A 27 5.83 2.78 11.50
N ASP A 28 5.97 1.81 12.38
CA ASP A 28 5.84 1.97 13.84
C ASP A 28 7.19 1.92 14.57
N GLY A 29 8.29 1.83 13.82
CA GLY A 29 9.66 1.64 14.33
C GLY A 29 10.10 0.18 14.41
N THR A 30 9.21 -0.80 14.21
CA THR A 30 9.53 -2.23 14.21
C THR A 30 9.30 -2.89 12.86
N GLN A 31 8.22 -2.54 12.17
CA GLN A 31 7.86 -3.14 10.89
C GLN A 31 7.14 -2.12 9.99
N PRO A 32 7.32 -2.22 8.66
CA PRO A 32 6.48 -1.49 7.73
C PRO A 32 5.12 -2.16 7.58
N ARG A 33 4.07 -1.37 7.38
CA ARG A 33 2.79 -1.80 6.83
C ARG A 33 2.43 -0.91 5.65
N TYR A 34 1.56 -1.43 4.78
CA TYR A 34 1.07 -0.69 3.63
C TYR A 34 -0.44 -0.52 3.74
N VAL A 35 -0.92 0.69 3.50
CA VAL A 35 -2.35 1.03 3.56
C VAL A 35 -2.75 1.87 2.35
N LEU A 36 -4.00 1.79 1.92
CA LEU A 36 -4.56 2.72 0.97
C LEU A 36 -4.82 4.09 1.62
N GLY A 37 -5.07 5.12 0.82
CA GLY A 37 -5.45 6.46 1.30
C GLY A 37 -6.70 6.48 2.20
N ASN A 38 -7.55 5.44 2.12
CA ASN A 38 -8.71 5.25 3.01
C ASN A 38 -8.39 4.43 4.30
N GLY A 39 -7.11 4.12 4.56
CA GLY A 39 -6.66 3.37 5.73
C GLY A 39 -6.76 1.84 5.61
N ARG A 40 -7.27 1.31 4.50
CA ARG A 40 -7.38 -0.15 4.28
C ARG A 40 -6.00 -0.75 4.05
N LYS A 41 -5.63 -1.79 4.81
CA LYS A 41 -4.34 -2.49 4.65
C LYS A 41 -4.22 -3.16 3.29
N VAL A 42 -3.01 -3.15 2.73
CA VAL A 42 -2.64 -3.90 1.52
C VAL A 42 -1.42 -4.77 1.79
N ALA A 43 -1.35 -5.92 1.12
CA ALA A 43 -0.21 -6.82 1.22
C ALA A 43 0.81 -6.46 0.15
N ARG A 44 2.08 -6.34 0.52
CA ARG A 44 3.17 -6.19 -0.46
C ARG A 44 3.62 -7.58 -0.91
N ASN A 45 3.66 -7.78 -2.22
CA ASN A 45 4.09 -9.02 -2.86
C ASN A 45 5.61 -9.02 -3.08
N GLY A 46 6.19 -10.20 -3.29
CA GLY A 46 7.64 -10.36 -3.49
C GLY A 46 8.17 -9.71 -4.77
N ASP A 47 7.31 -9.49 -5.76
CA ASP A 47 7.61 -8.80 -7.02
C ASP A 47 7.50 -7.26 -6.92
N GLY A 48 7.13 -6.73 -5.74
CA GLY A 48 6.96 -5.30 -5.51
C GLY A 48 5.57 -4.75 -5.84
N SER A 49 4.64 -5.57 -6.30
CA SER A 49 3.22 -5.21 -6.41
C SER A 49 2.52 -5.21 -5.04
N PHE A 50 1.29 -4.69 -4.98
CA PHE A 50 0.45 -4.74 -3.78
C PHE A 50 -0.89 -5.40 -4.07
N THR A 51 -1.33 -6.31 -3.21
CA THR A 51 -2.66 -6.93 -3.27
C THR A 51 -3.58 -6.31 -2.24
N VAL A 52 -4.79 -5.95 -2.67
CA VAL A 52 -5.84 -5.45 -1.76
C VAL A 52 -6.62 -6.65 -1.20
N PRO A 53 -6.54 -6.97 0.11
CA PRO A 53 -7.20 -8.14 0.68
C PRO A 53 -8.71 -8.06 0.49
N GLY A 54 -9.33 -9.15 0.02
CA GLY A 54 -10.77 -9.20 -0.29
C GLY A 54 -11.14 -8.62 -1.65
N THR A 55 -10.18 -8.34 -2.52
CA THR A 55 -10.40 -8.12 -3.96
C THR A 55 -9.37 -8.89 -4.78
N GLU A 56 -9.62 -9.00 -6.08
CA GLU A 56 -8.64 -9.50 -7.06
C GLU A 56 -7.71 -8.39 -7.57
N ALA A 57 -7.72 -7.21 -6.92
CA ALA A 57 -6.93 -6.07 -7.36
C ALA A 57 -5.45 -6.25 -6.98
N VAL A 58 -4.60 -6.20 -8.01
CA VAL A 58 -3.15 -6.11 -7.89
C VAL A 58 -2.71 -4.73 -8.39
N LEU A 59 -1.97 -4.03 -7.54
CA LEU A 59 -1.54 -2.65 -7.74
C LEU A 59 -0.05 -2.61 -8.04
N TRP A 60 0.33 -1.80 -9.03
CA TRP A 60 1.71 -1.60 -9.43
C TRP A 60 2.09 -0.13 -9.23
N ILE A 61 3.26 0.12 -8.65
CA ILE A 61 3.76 1.50 -8.51
C ILE A 61 3.89 2.09 -9.91
N THR A 62 3.17 3.18 -10.16
CA THR A 62 3.37 3.99 -11.35
C THR A 62 4.68 4.76 -11.16
N ALA A 63 5.65 4.52 -12.04
CA ALA A 63 6.86 5.34 -12.08
C ALA A 63 6.45 6.81 -12.33
N PRO A 64 7.14 7.79 -11.71
CA PRO A 64 6.92 9.20 -12.01
C PRO A 64 7.24 9.54 -13.46
#